data_AF-A0A2V8KWW3-F1
#
_entry.id   AF-A0A2V8KWW3-F1
#
_cell.length_a   1.000
_cell.length_b   1.000
_cell.length_c   1.000
_cell.angle_alpha   90.00
_cell.angle_beta   90.00
_cell.angle_gamma   90.00
#
_symmetry.space_group_name_H-M   'P 1'
#
loop_
_entity.id
_entity.type
_entity.pdbx_description
1 polymer ?
#
loop_
_entity_poly.entity_id
_entity_poly.type
_entity_poly.pdbx_seq_one_letter_code
_entity_poly.pdbx_strand_id
1 'polypeptide(L)'
;MAHVGLSAWPNQPYAEIAIVDTITELPGVTSVDFNIAGEAYGARTKRIPLLYFASATGLVSIPAKVSTSREVLDMYLSGPPAPDLTGLPPDVRLLAYDYSGARNALSLKFSYTPSLRALATERPDRMRTALLGLIATLTQFPEVRTVQLDFGGQSRLGLGQCSDLLRTPQTRPALLNDERLL
;
A
#
# COMPACT_ATOMS: atom_id res chain seq x y z
N MET A 1 0.27 14.33 -19.47
CA MET A 1 0.36 13.07 -20.23
C MET A 1 1.83 12.81 -20.51
N ALA A 2 2.31 11.59 -20.29
CA ALA A 2 3.66 11.16 -20.62
C ALA A 2 3.64 10.24 -21.84
N HIS A 3 4.67 10.30 -22.69
CA HIS A 3 4.83 9.43 -23.86
C HIS A 3 5.97 8.44 -23.60
N VAL A 4 5.70 7.15 -23.80
CA VAL A 4 6.66 6.07 -23.57
C VAL A 4 6.89 5.33 -24.88
N GLY A 5 8.10 5.45 -25.41
CA GLY A 5 8.55 4.67 -26.56
C GLY A 5 9.21 3.37 -26.12
N LEU A 6 8.67 2.23 -26.56
CA LEU A 6 9.24 0.91 -26.35
C LEU A 6 9.60 0.29 -27.70
N SER A 7 10.75 -0.38 -27.79
CA SER A 7 11.13 -1.10 -29.01
C SER A 7 10.28 -2.35 -29.24
N ALA A 8 9.71 -2.93 -28.18
CA ALA A 8 8.77 -4.04 -28.20
C ALA A 8 7.98 -4.07 -26.88
N TRP A 9 6.82 -4.73 -26.86
CA TRP A 9 6.07 -4.90 -25.60
C TRP A 9 6.78 -5.90 -24.68
N PRO A 10 6.87 -5.63 -23.37
CA PRO A 10 7.49 -6.58 -22.46
C PRO A 10 6.64 -7.85 -22.35
N ASN A 11 7.27 -9.01 -22.51
CA ASN A 11 6.62 -10.31 -22.32
C ASN A 11 6.58 -10.70 -20.83
N GLN A 12 6.06 -9.80 -20.00
CA GLN A 12 5.92 -10.01 -18.57
C GLN A 12 4.48 -9.68 -18.16
N PRO A 13 3.83 -10.56 -17.37
CA PRO A 13 2.55 -10.21 -16.78
C PRO A 13 2.75 -8.94 -15.94
N TYR A 14 1.80 -8.00 -16.04
CA TYR A 14 1.81 -6.73 -15.30
C TYR A 14 2.84 -5.67 -15.74
N ALA A 15 3.58 -5.87 -16.84
CA ALA A 15 4.51 -4.86 -17.33
C ALA A 15 3.82 -3.52 -17.64
N GLU A 16 2.63 -3.56 -18.25
CA GLU A 16 1.82 -2.37 -18.49
C GLU A 16 1.50 -1.64 -17.18
N ILE A 17 1.09 -2.39 -16.16
CA ILE A 17 0.73 -1.87 -14.84
C ILE A 17 1.94 -1.19 -14.20
N ALA A 18 3.09 -1.86 -14.19
CA ALA A 18 4.31 -1.33 -13.62
C ALA A 18 4.73 -0.02 -14.29
N ILE A 19 4.64 0.07 -15.62
CA ILE A 19 4.99 1.28 -16.37
C ILE A 19 3.99 2.40 -16.10
N VAL A 20 2.68 2.12 -16.17
CA VAL A 20 1.63 3.11 -15.91
C VAL A 20 1.73 3.63 -14.48
N ASP A 21 1.87 2.75 -13.48
CA ASP A 21 1.97 3.15 -12.08
C ASP A 21 3.22 3.98 -11.83
N THR A 22 4.40 3.53 -12.29
CA THR A 22 5.67 4.25 -12.07
C THR A 22 5.64 5.65 -12.67
N ILE A 23 5.15 5.78 -13.90
CA ILE A 23 5.17 7.05 -14.62
C ILE A 23 4.10 8.01 -14.10
N THR A 24 2.96 7.51 -13.66
CA THR A 24 1.90 8.34 -13.06
C THR A 24 2.19 8.77 -11.62
N GLU A 25 3.24 8.24 -10.97
CA GLU A 25 3.74 8.81 -9.71
C GLU A 25 4.49 10.14 -9.91
N LEU A 26 4.89 10.47 -11.14
CA LEU A 26 5.54 11.75 -11.43
C LEU A 26 4.55 12.92 -11.30
N PRO A 27 4.94 14.04 -10.64
CA PRO A 27 4.08 15.21 -10.49
C PRO A 27 3.54 15.71 -11.85
N GLY A 28 2.22 15.85 -11.95
CA GLY A 28 1.55 16.35 -13.16
C GLY A 28 1.30 15.32 -14.25
N VAL A 29 1.68 14.05 -14.05
CA VAL A 29 1.43 12.98 -15.03
C VAL A 29 0.17 12.19 -14.65
N THR A 30 -0.86 12.32 -15.49
CA THR A 30 -2.17 11.68 -15.26
C THR A 30 -2.46 10.50 -16.21
N SER A 31 -1.63 10.31 -17.22
CA SER A 31 -1.80 9.27 -18.24
C SER A 31 -0.49 8.97 -18.95
N VAL A 32 -0.38 7.73 -19.44
CA VAL A 32 0.75 7.25 -20.22
C VAL A 32 0.25 6.84 -21.60
N ASP A 33 0.86 7.40 -22.65
CA ASP A 33 0.62 6.98 -24.03
C ASP A 33 1.81 6.16 -24.53
N PHE A 34 1.52 5.00 -25.13
CA PHE A 34 2.54 4.05 -25.56
C PHE A 34 2.76 4.12 -27.05
N ASN A 35 4.03 4.21 -27.44
CA ASN A 35 4.49 3.92 -28.79
C ASN A 35 5.33 2.62 -28.74
N ILE A 36 4.94 1.61 -29.52
CA ILE A 36 5.65 0.33 -29.58
C ILE A 36 6.16 0.12 -30.98
N ALA A 37 7.47 0.04 -31.15
CA ALA A 37 8.11 -0.16 -32.46
C ALA A 37 7.65 0.85 -33.53
N GLY A 38 7.34 2.09 -33.13
CA GLY A 38 6.82 3.14 -34.02
C GLY A 38 5.29 3.23 -34.08
N GLU A 39 4.55 2.25 -33.57
CA GLU A 39 3.08 2.21 -33.62
C GLU A 39 2.43 2.74 -32.33
N ALA A 40 1.36 3.52 -32.48
CA ALA A 40 0.60 4.03 -31.35
C ALA A 40 -0.30 2.94 -30.73
N TYR A 41 -0.20 2.74 -29.42
CA TYR A 41 -0.95 1.75 -28.65
C TYR A 41 -2.06 2.37 -27.76
N GLY A 42 -2.09 3.70 -27.70
CA GLY A 42 -3.13 4.50 -27.06
C GLY A 42 -2.88 4.78 -25.57
N ALA A 43 -3.55 5.83 -25.09
CA ALA A 43 -3.42 6.28 -23.71
C ALA A 43 -3.97 5.29 -22.70
N ARG A 44 -3.26 5.15 -21.58
CA ARG A 44 -3.66 4.41 -20.38
C ARG A 44 -3.74 5.39 -19.22
N THR A 45 -4.89 5.40 -18.57
CA THR A 45 -5.22 6.32 -17.46
C THR A 45 -5.48 5.57 -16.15
N LYS A 46 -5.70 4.25 -16.22
CA LYS A 46 -6.15 3.48 -15.06
C LYS A 46 -4.96 3.03 -14.23
N ARG A 47 -4.64 3.82 -13.21
CA ARG A 47 -3.83 3.35 -12.08
C ARG A 47 -4.53 2.17 -11.45
N ILE A 48 -3.87 1.03 -11.36
CA ILE A 48 -4.42 -0.15 -10.71
C ILE A 48 -3.99 -0.05 -9.24
N PRO A 49 -4.92 -0.03 -8.28
CA PRO A 49 -4.54 0.04 -6.88
C PRO A 49 -3.61 -1.12 -6.52
N LEU A 50 -2.61 -0.85 -5.70
CA LEU A 50 -1.60 -1.81 -5.25
C LEU A 50 -1.78 -2.13 -3.76
N LEU A 51 -1.71 -3.40 -3.41
CA LEU A 51 -1.55 -3.87 -2.03
C LEU A 51 -0.07 -3.97 -1.72
N TYR A 52 0.39 -3.31 -0.67
CA TYR A 52 1.79 -3.36 -0.23
C TYR A 52 1.93 -4.25 1.00
N PHE A 53 2.52 -5.44 0.83
CA PHE A 53 2.81 -6.38 1.92
C PHE A 53 4.29 -6.39 2.26
N ALA A 54 4.62 -6.70 3.52
CA ALA A 54 6.00 -6.76 3.99
C ALA A 54 6.65 -8.11 3.65
N SER A 55 7.79 -8.10 3.00
CA SER A 55 8.67 -9.25 2.75
C SER A 55 9.92 -9.19 3.62
N ALA A 56 10.86 -10.12 3.41
CA ALA A 56 12.14 -10.13 4.13
C ALA A 56 13.02 -8.93 3.85
N THR A 57 12.85 -8.31 2.68
CA THR A 57 13.72 -7.25 2.20
C THR A 57 12.97 -5.91 2.16
N GLY A 58 11.65 -5.89 1.97
CA GLY A 58 10.92 -4.61 1.95
C GLY A 58 9.43 -4.77 1.67
N LEU A 59 8.81 -3.76 1.09
CA LEU A 59 7.45 -3.82 0.56
C LEU A 59 7.42 -4.47 -0.82
N VAL A 60 6.51 -5.42 -0.99
CA VAL A 60 6.14 -6.00 -2.28
C VAL A 60 4.75 -5.51 -2.64
N SER A 61 4.62 -4.92 -3.83
CA SER A 61 3.36 -4.42 -4.37
C SER A 61 2.64 -5.47 -5.20
N ILE A 62 1.35 -5.64 -4.97
CA ILE A 62 0.50 -6.60 -5.66
C ILE A 62 -0.69 -5.86 -6.28
N PRO A 63 -0.93 -5.98 -7.60
CA PRO A 63 -2.10 -5.38 -8.24
C PRO A 63 -3.42 -5.87 -7.62
N ALA A 64 -4.30 -4.94 -7.30
CA ALA A 64 -5.62 -5.20 -6.73
C ALA A 64 -6.71 -4.70 -7.68
N LYS A 65 -7.64 -5.58 -8.06
CA LYS A 65 -8.77 -5.25 -8.91
C LYS A 65 -9.92 -4.67 -8.07
N VAL A 66 -9.70 -3.48 -7.53
CA VAL A 66 -10.62 -2.75 -6.66
C VAL A 66 -10.74 -1.29 -7.11
N SER A 67 -11.79 -0.60 -6.69
CA SER A 67 -12.05 0.79 -7.07
C SER A 67 -12.11 1.74 -5.87
N THR A 68 -12.20 1.23 -4.64
CA THR A 68 -12.30 2.07 -3.44
C THR A 68 -11.27 1.71 -2.37
N SER A 69 -10.94 2.69 -1.53
CA SER A 69 -10.08 2.49 -0.36
C SER A 69 -10.69 1.55 0.69
N ARG A 70 -12.01 1.32 0.66
CA ARG A 70 -12.65 0.30 1.49
C ARG A 70 -12.42 -1.10 0.92
N GLU A 71 -12.66 -1.29 -0.37
CA GLU A 71 -12.46 -2.59 -1.04
C GLU A 71 -11.00 -3.05 -0.96
N VAL A 72 -10.03 -2.14 -1.14
CA VAL A 72 -8.61 -2.49 -1.01
C VAL A 72 -8.27 -2.92 0.42
N LEU A 73 -8.90 -2.31 1.44
CA LEU A 73 -8.68 -2.66 2.84
C LEU A 73 -9.21 -4.05 3.13
N ASP A 74 -10.42 -4.35 2.66
CA ASP A 74 -11.02 -5.68 2.83
C ASP A 74 -10.16 -6.77 2.15
N MET A 75 -9.60 -6.47 0.97
CA MET A 75 -8.65 -7.35 0.29
C MET A 75 -7.34 -7.50 1.07
N TYR A 76 -6.78 -6.40 1.61
CA TYR A 76 -5.57 -6.45 2.44
C TYR A 76 -5.76 -7.32 3.69
N LEU A 77 -6.92 -7.19 4.35
CA LEU A 77 -7.26 -7.94 5.57
C LEU A 77 -7.56 -9.42 5.30
N SER A 78 -7.80 -9.80 4.05
CA SER A 78 -7.87 -11.21 3.64
C SER A 78 -6.50 -11.90 3.69
N GLY A 79 -5.43 -11.12 3.83
CA GLY A 79 -4.06 -11.59 3.97
C GLY A 79 -3.27 -11.57 2.66
N PRO A 80 -1.94 -11.75 2.74
CA PRO A 80 -1.10 -11.80 1.56
C PRO A 80 -1.35 -13.08 0.74
N PRO A 81 -1.17 -13.02 -0.60
CA PRO A 81 -1.37 -14.18 -1.48
C PRO A 81 -0.19 -15.17 -1.47
N ALA A 82 0.95 -14.80 -0.86
CA ALA A 82 2.15 -15.61 -0.79
C ALA A 82 2.64 -15.75 0.67
N PRO A 83 3.16 -16.92 1.07
CA PRO A 83 3.48 -17.22 2.47
C PRO A 83 4.71 -16.49 3.02
N ASP A 84 5.58 -15.99 2.15
CA ASP A 84 6.78 -15.21 2.49
C ASP A 84 6.46 -13.73 2.79
N LEU A 85 5.26 -13.30 2.44
CA LEU A 85 4.74 -11.96 2.69
C LEU A 85 4.00 -11.89 4.02
N THR A 86 3.99 -10.70 4.62
CA THR A 86 3.41 -10.43 5.93
C THR A 86 2.43 -9.26 5.82
N GLY A 87 1.18 -9.52 6.24
CA GLY A 87 0.16 -8.51 6.51
C GLY A 87 -0.25 -8.51 7.99
N LEU A 88 -1.45 -8.00 8.28
CA LEU A 88 -2.02 -8.16 9.62
C LEU A 88 -2.40 -9.62 9.88
N PRO A 89 -2.25 -10.15 11.11
CA PRO A 89 -2.68 -11.51 11.44
C PRO A 89 -4.19 -11.74 11.17
N PRO A 90 -4.58 -12.97 10.80
CA PRO A 90 -5.92 -13.29 10.30
C PRO A 90 -7.03 -13.21 11.35
N ASP A 91 -6.71 -13.08 12.63
CA ASP A 91 -7.64 -12.86 13.74
C ASP A 91 -7.81 -11.37 14.10
N VAL A 92 -6.99 -10.48 13.53
CA VAL A 92 -7.23 -9.04 13.62
C VAL A 92 -8.50 -8.70 12.83
N ARG A 93 -9.36 -7.87 13.43
CA ARG A 93 -10.65 -7.46 12.88
C ARG A 93 -10.70 -5.95 12.80
N LEU A 94 -11.22 -5.44 11.69
CA LEU A 94 -11.56 -4.03 11.59
C LEU A 94 -12.85 -3.77 12.40
N LEU A 95 -12.74 -2.89 13.38
CA LEU A 95 -13.82 -2.47 14.27
C LEU A 95 -14.51 -1.19 13.78
N ALA A 96 -13.76 -0.28 13.14
CA ALA A 96 -14.32 0.95 12.57
C ALA A 96 -13.52 1.41 11.35
N TYR A 97 -14.25 1.97 10.37
CA TYR A 97 -13.74 2.65 9.19
C TYR A 97 -14.36 4.05 9.16
N ASP A 98 -13.63 5.04 9.64
CA ASP A 98 -14.13 6.40 9.83
C ASP A 98 -13.44 7.33 8.83
N TYR A 99 -14.06 7.56 7.67
CA TYR A 99 -13.56 8.49 6.66
C TYR A 99 -14.17 9.90 6.82
N SER A 100 -13.31 10.92 6.84
CA SER A 100 -13.69 12.32 6.86
C SER A 100 -13.35 13.00 5.54
N GLY A 101 -14.35 13.19 4.68
CA GLY A 101 -14.17 13.88 3.39
C GLY A 101 -13.74 15.35 3.51
N ALA A 102 -14.09 16.03 4.61
CA ALA A 102 -13.64 17.41 4.83
C ALA A 102 -12.14 17.52 5.13
N ARG A 103 -11.53 16.44 5.65
CA ARG A 103 -10.11 16.40 6.04
C ARG A 103 -9.28 15.47 5.15
N ASN A 104 -9.91 14.77 4.20
CA ASN A 104 -9.31 13.67 3.43
C ASN A 104 -8.56 12.69 4.35
N ALA A 105 -9.17 12.37 5.49
CA ALA A 105 -8.54 11.62 6.57
C ALA A 105 -9.32 10.33 6.87
N LEU A 106 -8.60 9.22 6.95
CA LEU A 106 -9.15 7.90 7.26
C LEU A 106 -8.65 7.44 8.63
N SER A 107 -9.56 7.20 9.57
CA SER A 107 -9.25 6.59 10.86
C SER A 107 -9.73 5.14 10.89
N LEU A 108 -8.81 4.22 11.16
CA LEU A 108 -9.09 2.79 11.23
C LEU A 108 -8.89 2.30 12.65
N LYS A 109 -9.90 1.58 13.18
CA LYS A 109 -9.81 0.91 14.47
C LYS A 109 -9.80 -0.58 14.26
N PHE A 110 -8.83 -1.26 14.85
CA PHE A 110 -8.63 -2.70 14.77
C PHE A 110 -8.71 -3.33 16.16
N SER A 111 -9.05 -4.62 16.21
CA SER A 111 -8.89 -5.42 17.41
C SER A 111 -7.41 -5.58 17.76
N TYR A 112 -7.11 -5.62 19.06
CA TYR A 112 -5.78 -5.95 19.56
C TYR A 112 -5.78 -7.42 20.00
N THR A 113 -5.01 -8.26 19.31
CA THR A 113 -5.02 -9.72 19.50
C THR A 113 -3.65 -10.26 19.96
N PRO A 114 -3.59 -11.48 20.54
CA PRO A 114 -2.32 -12.09 20.91
C PRO A 114 -1.36 -12.31 19.74
N SER A 115 -1.86 -12.65 18.55
CA SER A 115 -1.05 -12.85 17.34
C SER A 115 -0.42 -11.54 16.84
N LEU A 116 -1.16 -10.43 16.91
CA LEU A 116 -0.66 -9.10 16.58
C LEU A 116 0.45 -8.70 17.55
N ARG A 117 0.24 -8.94 18.85
CA ARG A 117 1.25 -8.71 19.88
C ARG A 117 2.49 -9.56 19.64
N ALA A 118 2.32 -10.84 19.30
CA ALA A 118 3.42 -11.77 19.00
C ALA A 118 4.23 -11.26 17.79
N LEU A 119 3.56 -10.95 16.67
CA LEU A 119 4.19 -10.40 15.47
C LEU A 119 4.99 -9.12 15.79
N ALA A 120 4.39 -8.20 16.54
CA ALA A 120 5.03 -6.94 16.90
C ALA A 120 6.23 -7.10 17.86
N THR A 121 6.25 -8.16 18.67
CA THR A 121 7.32 -8.41 19.65
C THR A 121 8.46 -9.23 19.05
N GLU A 122 8.12 -10.26 18.28
CA GLU A 122 9.09 -11.20 17.69
C GLU A 122 9.70 -10.66 16.40
N ARG A 123 8.94 -9.88 15.62
CA ARG A 123 9.37 -9.32 14.34
C ARG A 123 8.99 -7.84 14.23
N PRO A 124 9.51 -6.97 15.11
CA PRO A 124 9.13 -5.57 15.19
C PRO A 124 9.32 -4.81 13.87
N ASP A 125 10.42 -5.05 13.16
CA ASP A 125 10.67 -4.40 11.87
C ASP A 125 9.69 -4.89 10.80
N ARG A 126 9.37 -6.19 10.79
CA ARG A 126 8.36 -6.74 9.87
C ARG A 126 6.98 -6.14 10.13
N MET A 127 6.62 -5.98 11.40
CA MET A 127 5.37 -5.34 11.79
C MET A 127 5.34 -3.88 11.35
N ARG A 128 6.42 -3.12 11.58
CA ARG A 128 6.53 -1.73 11.13
C ARG A 128 6.36 -1.63 9.60
N THR A 129 7.06 -2.47 8.84
CA THR A 129 6.93 -2.52 7.38
C THR A 129 5.50 -2.88 6.95
N ALA A 130 4.84 -3.81 7.63
CA ALA A 130 3.44 -4.15 7.33
C ALA A 130 2.50 -2.95 7.55
N LEU A 131 2.68 -2.18 8.63
CA LEU A 131 1.90 -0.97 8.89
C LEU A 131 2.17 0.13 7.84
N LEU A 132 3.43 0.33 7.46
CA LEU A 132 3.80 1.25 6.38
C LEU A 132 3.18 0.83 5.05
N GLY A 133 3.17 -0.47 4.75
CA GLY A 133 2.51 -1.04 3.58
C GLY A 133 1.00 -0.79 3.58
N LEU A 134 0.33 -0.96 4.72
CA LEU A 134 -1.09 -0.63 4.86
C LEU A 134 -1.35 0.87 4.63
N ILE A 135 -0.51 1.76 5.19
CA ILE A 135 -0.63 3.21 4.97
C ILE A 135 -0.42 3.54 3.49
N ALA A 136 0.60 2.99 2.84
CA ALA A 136 0.88 3.20 1.41
C ALA A 136 -0.27 2.69 0.52
N THR A 137 -0.85 1.53 0.87
CA THR A 137 -2.00 0.92 0.21
C THR A 137 -3.22 1.84 0.27
N LEU A 138 -3.47 2.51 1.40
CA LEU A 138 -4.65 3.35 1.56
C LEU A 138 -4.45 4.75 1.00
N THR A 139 -3.27 5.33 1.20
CA THR A 139 -2.93 6.71 0.75
C THR A 139 -2.63 6.81 -0.75
N GLN A 140 -2.71 5.71 -1.50
CA GLN A 140 -2.70 5.77 -2.97
C GLN A 140 -4.02 6.30 -3.55
N PHE A 141 -5.10 6.20 -2.78
CA PHE A 141 -6.42 6.67 -3.18
C PHE A 141 -6.45 8.20 -3.02
N PRO A 142 -6.75 8.97 -4.07
CA PRO A 142 -6.66 10.43 -4.05
C PRO A 142 -7.45 11.10 -2.94
N GLU A 143 -8.57 10.49 -2.52
CA GLU A 143 -9.41 10.97 -1.43
C GLU A 143 -8.81 10.74 -0.03
N VAL A 144 -7.83 9.84 0.11
CA VAL A 144 -7.19 9.50 1.39
C VAL A 144 -5.81 10.14 1.48
N ARG A 145 -5.74 11.32 2.09
CA ARG A 145 -4.47 12.03 2.34
C ARG A 145 -3.72 11.51 3.55
N THR A 146 -4.45 11.16 4.62
CA THR A 146 -3.86 10.64 5.86
C THR A 146 -4.61 9.44 6.40
N VAL A 147 -3.87 8.51 7.00
CA VAL A 147 -4.40 7.32 7.67
C VAL A 147 -3.97 7.31 9.12
N GLN A 148 -4.92 7.14 10.04
CA GLN A 148 -4.65 6.91 11.45
C GLN A 148 -5.00 5.47 11.80
N LEU A 149 -4.06 4.75 12.43
CA LEU A 149 -4.23 3.36 12.84
C LEU A 149 -4.38 3.27 14.36
N ASP A 150 -5.42 2.61 14.83
CA ASP A 150 -5.64 2.33 16.25
C ASP A 150 -5.87 0.82 16.43
N PHE A 151 -5.12 0.20 17.34
CA PHE A 151 -5.30 -1.21 17.72
C PHE A 151 -5.71 -1.28 19.18
N GLY A 152 -7.02 -1.39 19.44
CA GLY A 152 -7.57 -1.50 20.80
C GLY A 152 -7.12 -0.41 21.78
N GLY A 153 -6.90 0.82 21.31
CA GLY A 153 -6.46 1.97 22.11
C GLY A 153 -4.97 1.97 22.48
N GLN A 154 -4.20 0.99 22.01
CA GLN A 154 -2.79 0.85 22.38
C GLN A 154 -1.93 1.98 21.80
N SER A 155 -1.06 2.56 22.62
CA SER A 155 -0.06 3.55 22.19
C SER A 155 1.23 2.92 21.67
N ARG A 156 1.38 1.59 21.82
CA ARG A 156 2.53 0.82 21.35
C ARG A 156 2.10 -0.56 20.89
N LEU A 157 2.81 -1.06 19.88
CA LEU A 157 2.83 -2.47 19.51
C LEU A 157 4.26 -2.98 19.72
N GLY A 158 4.40 -4.16 20.31
CA GLY A 158 5.71 -4.74 20.64
C GLY A 158 6.52 -3.87 21.60
N LEU A 159 7.80 -3.67 21.29
CA LEU A 159 8.75 -2.89 22.10
C LEU A 159 8.71 -1.37 21.80
N GLY A 160 7.81 -0.91 20.92
CA GLY A 160 7.60 0.51 20.65
C GLY A 160 8.02 0.99 19.26
N GLN A 161 8.59 0.12 18.41
CA GLN A 161 9.06 0.45 17.06
C GLN A 161 7.95 0.92 16.11
N CYS A 162 6.68 0.72 16.47
CA CYS A 162 5.53 1.16 15.70
C CYS A 162 4.81 2.37 16.32
N SER A 163 5.24 2.86 17.48
CA SER A 163 4.47 3.83 18.29
C SER A 163 4.16 5.15 17.55
N ASP A 164 5.08 5.61 16.72
CA ASP A 164 4.94 6.78 15.85
C ASP A 164 3.88 6.60 14.75
N LEU A 165 3.59 5.35 14.36
CA LEU A 165 2.58 5.02 13.34
C LEU A 165 1.17 4.83 13.92
N LEU A 166 1.03 4.82 15.24
CA LEU A 166 -0.23 4.55 15.93
C LEU A 166 -0.88 5.83 16.43
N ARG A 167 -2.21 5.90 16.29
CA ARG A 167 -3.08 6.95 16.83
C ARG A 167 -2.71 8.37 16.42
N THR A 168 -1.82 8.50 15.45
CA THR A 168 -1.37 9.74 14.82
C THR A 168 -1.62 9.63 13.32
N PRO A 169 -2.20 10.66 12.66
CA PRO A 169 -2.39 10.64 11.22
C PRO A 169 -1.06 10.53 10.47
N GLN A 170 -0.95 9.53 9.60
CA GLN A 170 0.21 9.25 8.75
C GLN A 170 -0.09 9.64 7.30
N THR A 171 0.82 10.33 6.63
CA THR A 171 0.78 10.52 5.18
C THR A 171 1.36 9.32 4.45
N ARG A 172 1.24 9.29 3.11
CA ARG A 172 1.96 8.31 2.29
C ARG A 172 3.47 8.35 2.65
N PRO A 173 4.11 7.20 2.94
CA PRO A 173 5.55 7.16 3.14
C PRO A 173 6.28 7.71 1.92
N ALA A 174 7.26 8.59 2.13
CA ALA A 174 8.03 9.18 1.04
C ALA A 174 8.92 8.16 0.32
N LEU A 175 9.32 7.10 1.05
CA LEU A 175 10.12 6.00 0.55
C LEU A 175 9.41 4.69 0.91
N LEU A 176 9.12 3.87 -0.10
CA LEU A 176 8.47 2.57 0.09
C LEU A 176 9.48 1.44 0.29
N ASN A 177 10.62 1.51 -0.40
CA ASN A 177 11.77 0.62 -0.26
C ASN A 177 13.05 1.46 -0.30
N ASP A 178 13.99 1.24 0.62
CA ASP A 178 15.34 1.82 0.55
C ASP A 178 16.30 0.75 0.05
N GLU A 179 16.87 0.94 -1.14
CA GLU A 179 17.85 0.01 -1.72
C GLU A 179 19.11 -0.17 -0.87
N ARG A 180 19.41 0.78 0.04
CA ARG A 180 20.55 0.67 0.96
C ARG A 180 20.29 -0.29 2.13
N LEU A 181 19.05 -0.74 2.28
CA LEU A 181 18.59 -1.65 3.33
C LEU A 181 18.13 -3.02 2.77
N LEU A 182 18.21 -3.19 1.45
CA LEU A 182 17.94 -4.45 0.71
C LEU A 182 19.21 -5.28 0.58
#